data_AF-A0A1Z5IIW3-F1
#
_entry.id   AF-A0A1Z5IIW3-F1
#
_cell.length_a   1.000
_cell.length_b   1.000
_cell.length_c   1.000
_cell.angle_alpha   90.00
_cell.angle_beta   90.00
_cell.angle_gamma   90.00
#
_symmetry.space_group_name_H-M   'P 1'
#
loop_
_entity.id
_entity.type
_entity.pdbx_description
1 polymer ?
#
loop_
_entity_poly.entity_id
_entity_poly.type
_entity_poly.pdbx_seq_one_letter_code
_entity_poly.pdbx_strand_id
1 'polypeptide(L)'
;MTRHLTLSPEAIAKIKPQLTDHTRILLSYDDGVGPYSHHGLVALQVSFQLVLINDSQPYDDYDEEIETNLQPMYIKSYSGRFLSDQMTLKLQPKYQTMVLADEGGEIDQNVEIVSERN
;
A
#
# COMPACT_ATOMS: atom_id res chain seq x y z
N MET A 1 -15.68 -9.04 6.95
CA MET A 1 -15.89 -8.45 5.62
C MET A 1 -14.51 -8.26 5.01
N THR A 2 -14.35 -8.53 3.72
CA THR A 2 -13.07 -8.35 3.02
C THR A 2 -12.97 -6.89 2.54
N ARG A 3 -11.81 -6.24 2.71
CA ARG A 3 -11.59 -4.86 2.22
C ARG A 3 -11.27 -4.87 0.73
N HIS A 4 -11.71 -3.83 0.02
CA HIS A 4 -11.47 -3.66 -1.41
C HIS A 4 -10.74 -2.34 -1.71
N LEU A 5 -9.68 -2.42 -2.51
CA LEU A 5 -8.92 -1.28 -3.01
C LEU A 5 -8.98 -1.22 -4.53
N THR A 6 -9.62 -0.19 -5.07
CA THR A 6 -9.67 0.05 -6.53
C THR A 6 -8.54 0.97 -6.96
N LEU A 7 -7.61 0.46 -7.77
CA LEU A 7 -6.55 1.25 -8.37
C LEU A 7 -7.02 1.90 -9.67
N SER A 8 -6.69 3.19 -9.87
CA SER A 8 -6.93 3.85 -11.15
C SER A 8 -6.05 3.26 -12.27
N PRO A 9 -6.46 3.40 -13.54
CA PRO A 9 -5.63 2.95 -14.67
C PRO A 9 -4.21 3.53 -14.65
N GLU A 10 -4.05 4.78 -14.23
CA GLU A 10 -2.77 5.47 -14.13
C GLU A 10 -1.92 4.93 -12.97
N ALA A 11 -2.55 4.62 -11.83
CA ALA A 11 -1.86 3.97 -10.72
C ALA A 11 -1.37 2.56 -11.13
N ILE A 12 -2.22 1.78 -11.80
CA ILE A 12 -1.84 0.48 -12.35
C ILE A 12 -0.68 0.62 -13.35
N ALA A 13 -0.74 1.60 -14.26
CA ALA A 13 0.32 1.85 -15.24
C ALA A 13 1.66 2.22 -14.57
N LYS A 14 1.63 2.84 -13.38
CA LYS A 14 2.84 3.17 -12.60
C LYS A 14 3.40 1.98 -11.82
N ILE A 15 2.55 1.11 -11.30
CA ILE A 15 2.94 -0.04 -10.46
C ILE A 15 3.37 -1.22 -11.34
N LYS A 16 2.56 -1.56 -12.34
CA LYS A 16 2.69 -2.80 -13.13
C LYS A 16 4.08 -3.03 -13.75
N PRO A 17 4.80 -2.02 -14.27
CA PRO A 17 6.15 -2.22 -14.83
C PRO A 17 7.19 -2.68 -13.81
N GLN A 18 6.93 -2.51 -12.51
CA GLN A 18 7.83 -2.93 -11.44
C GLN A 18 7.52 -4.35 -10.95
N LEU A 19 6.42 -4.96 -11.39
CA LEU A 19 5.99 -6.27 -10.93
C LEU A 19 6.60 -7.39 -11.78
N THR A 20 6.90 -8.51 -11.12
CA THR A 20 7.21 -9.81 -11.73
C THR A 20 6.23 -10.85 -11.17
N ASP A 21 6.23 -12.05 -11.75
CA ASP A 21 5.44 -13.19 -11.24
C ASP A 21 5.80 -13.58 -9.79
N HIS A 22 6.95 -13.12 -9.28
CA HIS A 22 7.47 -13.38 -7.94
C HIS A 22 7.35 -12.17 -7.01
N THR A 23 6.56 -11.16 -7.40
CA THR A 23 6.41 -9.92 -6.63
C THR A 23 5.12 -9.95 -5.80
N ARG A 24 5.29 -9.91 -4.48
CA ARG A 24 4.21 -9.64 -3.53
C ARG A 24 4.17 -8.15 -3.20
N ILE A 25 2.95 -7.62 -3.05
CA ILE A 25 2.71 -6.20 -2.72
C ILE A 25 2.15 -6.12 -1.30
N LEU A 26 2.74 -5.26 -0.49
CA LEU A 26 2.25 -4.91 0.84
C LEU A 26 1.79 -3.46 0.83
N LEU A 27 0.62 -3.18 1.39
CA LEU A 27 0.20 -1.81 1.72
C LEU A 27 0.60 -1.56 3.18
N SER A 28 1.82 -1.07 3.37
CA SER A 28 2.49 -0.97 4.66
C SER A 28 2.20 0.36 5.34
N TYR A 29 1.60 0.33 6.53
CA TYR A 29 1.55 1.49 7.41
C TYR A 29 2.95 1.77 7.95
N ASP A 30 3.52 2.94 7.65
CA ASP A 30 4.91 3.27 7.99
C ASP A 30 5.02 3.84 9.42
N ASP A 31 4.88 2.96 10.42
CA ASP A 31 4.88 3.30 11.85
C ASP A 31 6.10 2.83 12.63
N GLY A 32 7.09 2.27 11.95
CA GLY A 32 8.32 1.73 12.53
C GLY A 32 8.19 0.29 13.01
N VAL A 33 7.06 -0.38 12.73
CA VAL A 33 6.84 -1.78 13.11
C VAL A 33 7.06 -2.69 11.91
N GLY A 34 7.80 -3.78 12.12
CA GLY A 34 8.09 -4.77 11.10
C GLY A 34 9.27 -4.38 10.18
N PRO A 35 9.70 -5.29 9.29
CA PRO A 35 10.95 -5.17 8.56
C PRO A 35 10.93 -4.12 7.42
N TYR A 36 9.75 -3.68 6.98
CA TYR A 36 9.58 -2.77 5.83
C TYR A 36 8.92 -1.44 6.22
N SER A 37 9.13 -1.03 7.48
CA SER A 37 8.63 0.24 8.00
C SER A 37 9.78 1.00 8.63
N HIS A 38 10.45 1.81 7.82
CA HIS A 38 11.73 2.43 8.18
C HIS A 38 11.57 3.81 8.84
N HIS A 39 10.42 4.47 8.70
CA HIS A 39 10.21 5.84 9.20
C HIS A 39 9.20 5.88 10.35
N GLY A 40 9.48 5.17 11.44
CA GLY A 40 8.60 5.19 12.61
C GLY A 40 8.35 6.59 13.19
N LEU A 41 7.08 6.93 13.41
CA LEU A 41 6.54 8.08 14.17
C LEU A 41 7.08 9.49 13.89
N VAL A 42 7.97 9.69 12.91
CA VAL A 42 8.45 11.04 12.51
C VAL A 42 7.33 11.82 11.81
N ALA A 43 6.36 11.13 11.22
CA ALA A 43 5.17 11.71 10.62
C ALA A 43 4.04 11.83 11.66
N LEU A 44 3.61 13.05 12.00
CA LEU A 44 2.36 13.32 12.74
C LEU A 44 1.08 12.94 11.97
N GLN A 45 1.22 12.21 10.85
CA GLN A 45 0.19 11.91 9.88
C GLN A 45 0.21 10.42 9.55
N VAL A 46 -0.96 9.91 9.15
CA VAL A 46 -1.09 8.55 8.61
C VAL A 46 -0.28 8.47 7.31
N SER A 47 0.60 7.48 7.19
CA SER A 47 1.41 7.27 5.99
C SER A 47 1.48 5.79 5.62
N PHE A 48 1.26 5.51 4.36
CA PHE A 48 1.31 4.18 3.77
C PHE A 48 2.32 4.11 2.62
N GLN A 49 2.88 2.94 2.40
CA GLN A 49 3.77 2.63 1.28
C GLN A 49 3.29 1.37 0.57
N LEU A 50 3.47 1.32 -0.75
CA LEU A 50 3.43 0.08 -1.51
C LEU A 50 4.82 -0.57 -1.50
N VAL A 51 5.02 -1.54 -0.61
CA VAL A 51 6.28 -2.27 -0.51
C VAL A 51 6.22 -3.49 -1.43
N LEU A 52 7.18 -3.58 -2.34
CA LEU A 52 7.37 -4.71 -3.25
C LEU A 52 8.42 -5.65 -2.66
N ILE A 53 8.04 -6.89 -2.41
CA ILE A 53 8.93 -7.95 -1.90
C ILE A 53 8.90 -9.18 -2.79
N ASN A 54 9.93 -10.02 -2.69
CA ASN A 54 10.00 -11.32 -3.34
C ASN A 54 9.31 -12.40 -2.50
N ASP A 55 8.97 -13.53 -3.12
CA ASP A 55 8.31 -14.68 -2.48
C ASP A 55 9.03 -15.24 -1.23
N SER A 56 10.35 -15.07 -1.14
CA SER A 56 11.17 -15.57 -0.03
C SER A 56 11.26 -14.62 1.16
N GLN A 57 10.80 -13.38 1.01
CA GLN A 57 10.90 -12.36 2.04
C GLN A 57 9.75 -12.50 3.06
N PRO A 58 10.00 -12.29 4.37
CA PRO A 58 8.98 -12.46 5.41
C PRO A 58 7.88 -11.41 5.29
N TYR A 59 6.64 -11.80 5.55
CA TYR A 59 5.51 -10.85 5.60
C TYR A 59 4.50 -11.22 6.69
N ASP A 60 4.94 -11.96 7.73
CA ASP A 60 4.06 -12.47 8.78
C ASP A 60 3.30 -11.37 9.54
N ASP A 61 3.85 -10.16 9.60
CA ASP A 61 3.21 -8.98 10.19
C ASP A 61 2.05 -8.43 9.32
N TYR A 62 1.94 -8.86 8.06
CA TYR A 62 0.94 -8.45 7.08
C TYR A 62 -0.13 -9.53 6.95
N ASP A 63 -0.87 -9.71 8.04
CA ASP A 63 -1.80 -10.81 8.33
C ASP A 63 -3.21 -10.63 7.76
N GLU A 64 -3.50 -9.50 7.12
CA GLU A 64 -4.77 -9.26 6.46
C GLU A 64 -4.60 -9.05 4.95
N GLU A 65 -5.36 -9.80 4.15
CA GLU A 65 -5.42 -9.65 2.69
C GLU A 65 -6.51 -8.64 2.29
N ILE A 66 -6.18 -7.75 1.36
CA ILE A 66 -7.13 -6.84 0.70
C ILE A 66 -7.25 -7.18 -0.79
N GLU A 67 -8.49 -7.19 -1.28
CA GLU A 67 -8.76 -7.46 -2.70
C GLU A 67 -8.52 -6.21 -3.55
N THR A 68 -7.93 -6.39 -4.73
CA THR A 68 -7.69 -5.28 -5.67
C THR A 68 -7.98 -5.67 -7.12
N ASN A 69 -8.07 -4.67 -8.00
CA ASN A 69 -8.19 -4.85 -9.44
C ASN A 69 -6.82 -5.03 -10.17
N LEU A 70 -5.74 -5.33 -9.44
CA LEU A 70 -4.42 -5.65 -9.99
C LEU A 70 -3.94 -7.04 -9.55
N GLN A 71 -3.63 -7.18 -8.26
CA GLN A 71 -3.40 -8.43 -7.55
C GLN A 71 -3.62 -8.20 -6.04
N PRO A 72 -3.89 -9.23 -5.23
CA PRO A 72 -4.08 -9.05 -3.79
C PRO A 72 -2.90 -8.31 -3.14
N MET A 73 -3.21 -7.50 -2.13
CA MET A 73 -2.20 -6.85 -1.30
C MET A 73 -2.39 -7.28 0.15
N TYR A 74 -1.32 -7.19 0.94
CA TYR A 74 -1.37 -7.53 2.36
C TYR A 74 -1.10 -6.32 3.23
N ILE A 75 -1.83 -6.20 4.34
CA ILE A 75 -1.68 -5.15 5.34
C ILE A 75 -1.45 -5.76 6.70
N LYS A 76 -0.87 -4.96 7.61
CA LYS A 76 -0.92 -5.26 9.04
C LYS A 76 -2.37 -5.05 9.50
N SER A 77 -3.04 -6.06 10.04
CA SER A 77 -4.47 -6.02 10.38
C SER A 77 -4.83 -4.84 11.29
N TYR A 78 -3.96 -4.49 12.24
CA TYR A 78 -4.17 -3.36 13.14
C TYR A 78 -4.14 -1.99 12.42
N SER A 79 -3.48 -1.89 11.25
CA SER A 79 -3.51 -0.69 10.42
C SER A 79 -4.87 -0.44 9.79
N GLY A 80 -5.73 -1.47 9.76
CA GLY A 80 -7.12 -1.38 9.33
C GLY A 80 -7.96 -0.36 10.10
N ARG A 81 -7.51 0.12 11.27
CA ARG A 81 -8.14 1.25 11.99
C ARG A 81 -8.08 2.59 11.22
N PHE A 82 -7.18 2.70 10.25
CA PHE A 82 -7.00 3.86 9.39
C PHE A 82 -7.59 3.66 7.99
N LEU A 83 -8.13 2.48 7.70
CA LEU A 83 -8.58 2.07 6.37
C LEU A 83 -10.06 1.70 6.39
N SER A 84 -10.80 2.21 5.42
CA SER A 84 -12.18 1.83 5.18
C SER A 84 -12.30 0.52 4.39
N ASP A 85 -13.51 -0.06 4.36
CA ASP A 85 -13.78 -1.29 3.58
C ASP A 85 -13.73 -1.06 2.07
N GLN A 86 -13.95 0.18 1.61
CA GLN A 86 -13.94 0.58 0.21
C GLN A 86 -12.96 1.75 0.02
N MET A 87 -11.90 1.52 -0.73
CA MET A 87 -10.83 2.49 -0.93
C MET A 87 -10.47 2.64 -2.41
N THR A 88 -9.77 3.74 -2.71
CA THR A 88 -9.19 3.98 -4.03
C THR A 88 -7.74 4.42 -3.93
N LEU A 89 -6.92 3.97 -4.88
CA LEU A 89 -5.55 4.47 -5.08
C LEU A 89 -5.45 5.13 -6.46
N LYS A 90 -5.16 6.43 -6.49
CA LYS A 90 -5.16 7.22 -7.73
C LYS A 90 -3.84 7.97 -7.89
N LEU A 91 -3.38 8.14 -9.12
CA LEU A 91 -2.24 9.01 -9.41
C LEU A 91 -2.72 10.47 -9.48
N GLN A 92 -2.15 11.35 -8.66
CA GLN A 92 -2.38 12.79 -8.74
C GLN A 92 -1.53 13.38 -9.88
N PRO A 93 -2.13 13.86 -10.99
CA PRO A 93 -1.36 14.23 -12.18
C PRO A 93 -0.38 15.39 -11.96
N LYS A 94 -0.74 16.33 -11.08
CA LYS A 94 0.04 17.54 -10.80
C LYS A 94 1.36 17.25 -10.09
N TYR A 95 1.36 16.32 -9.13
CA TYR A 95 2.54 16.02 -8.30
C TYR A 95 3.12 14.64 -8.57
N GLN A 96 2.46 13.83 -9.41
CA GLN A 96 2.84 12.45 -9.73
C GLN A 96 2.93 11.54 -8.50
N THR A 97 2.24 11.90 -7.41
CA THR A 97 2.12 11.11 -6.17
C THR A 97 0.90 10.19 -6.25
N MET A 98 0.93 9.08 -5.52
CA MET A 98 -0.25 8.23 -5.37
C MET A 98 -1.03 8.67 -4.14
N VAL A 99 -2.35 8.80 -4.29
CA VAL A 99 -3.28 9.23 -3.25
C VAL A 99 -4.17 8.05 -2.89
N LEU A 100 -4.12 7.64 -1.63
CA LEU A 100 -5.02 6.68 -1.02
C LEU A 100 -6.19 7.44 -0.39
N ALA A 101 -7.41 7.07 -0.75
CA ALA A 101 -8.62 7.75 -0.29
C ALA A 101 -9.80 6.79 -0.17
N ASP A 102 -10.82 7.20 0.60
CA ASP A 102 -12.11 6.54 0.73
C ASP A 102 -13.27 7.56 0.57
N GLU A 103 -14.49 7.18 0.95
CA GLU A 103 -15.66 8.09 0.91
C GLU A 103 -15.54 9.27 1.90
N GLY A 104 -14.75 9.12 2.97
CA GLY A 104 -14.52 10.14 3.99
C GLY A 104 -13.44 11.16 3.62
N GLY A 105 -12.57 10.84 2.65
CA GLY A 105 -11.57 11.75 2.12
C GLY A 105 -10.23 11.08 1.83
N GLU A 106 -9.18 11.90 1.76
CA GLU A 106 -7.81 11.42 1.56
C GLU A 106 -7.24 10.87 2.87
N ILE A 107 -6.71 9.64 2.80
CA ILE A 107 -6.05 8.95 3.91
C ILE A 107 -4.56 9.26 3.88
N ASP A 108 -3.94 9.19 2.70
CA ASP A 108 -2.55 9.54 2.44
C ASP A 108 -2.42 10.12 1.01
N GLN A 109 -1.72 11.24 0.88
CA GLN A 109 -1.52 11.95 -0.40
C GLN A 109 -0.20 11.59 -1.11
N ASN A 110 0.67 10.82 -0.44
CA ASN A 110 1.98 10.45 -0.94
C ASN A 110 2.32 9.00 -0.62
N VAL A 111 1.50 8.07 -1.12
CA VAL A 111 1.86 6.65 -1.06
C VAL A 111 3.03 6.40 -2.02
N GLU A 112 4.17 6.01 -1.47
CA GLU A 112 5.38 5.73 -2.23
C GLU A 112 5.43 4.27 -2.66
N ILE A 113 6.14 3.97 -3.76
CA ILE A 113 6.46 2.59 -4.14
C ILE A 113 7.90 2.33 -3.71
N VAL A 114 8.08 1.37 -2.81
CA VAL A 114 9.37 0.98 -2.26
C VAL A 114 9.67 -0.45 -2.69
N SER A 115 10.84 -0.69 -3.26
CA SER A 115 11.28 -2.05 -3.60
C SER A 115 12.31 -2.54 -2.58
N GLU A 116 11.95 -3.57 -1.84
CA GLU A 116 12.82 -4.26 -0.87
C GLU A 116 13.42 -5.54 -1.45
N ARG A 117 13.19 -5.78 -2.74
CA ARG A 117 13.74 -6.90 -3.51
C ARG A 117 15.23 -6.67 -3.74
N ASN A 118 16.06 -7.54 -3.16
CA ASN A 118 17.50 -7.62 -3.41
C ASN A 118 17.83 -8.62 -4.52
#